data_AF-A0A2G8T113-F1
#
_entry.id   AF-A0A2G8T113-F1
#
_cell.length_a   1.000
_cell.length_b   1.000
_cell.length_c   1.000
_cell.angle_alpha   90.00
_cell.angle_beta   90.00
_cell.angle_gamma   90.00
#
_symmetry.space_group_name_H-M   'P 1'
#
loop_
_entity.id
_entity.type
_entity.pdbx_description
1 polymer ?
#
loop_
_entity_poly.entity_id
_entity_poly.type
_entity_poly.pdbx_seq_one_letter_code
_entity_poly.pdbx_strand_id
1 'polypeptide(L)'
;MRLVSQDNTLSMPYWNYYKFPKMPVEFTDPTPGNPLYMPRTGTNVYNALTMSPFASGVWNFQHGTMNAFEPKIESAPHNPVHNLIGGAMATMTSPRDPIFFLHHANIDRLWHAWALPDGKGIPGTSNPYSASTSSPYWAGNFTYAPGLTMPRYRTYYPGWLNFGYSDNTKPTALPPLARANPDSPIKLVQAQAASLLTRPGTGDFPATAARAVSANQRSLGGVSGVVLAETSVSARLPLAASSLQMLQDTITVAARPPPQIPSGNFQSVVVVLDKLLLLGAGAKGGYFYNVYINLPFITDAERARRYFLGTVGAFEVAGAAHHGLAKLEYQATDVLSQLSAFELQDVTVSLVRISGENHPRGAVLKLGDVRIEVSTVPPWDASPRGRPGPCYC
;
A
#
# COMPACT_ATOMS: atom_id res chain seq x y z
N MET A 1 15.52 20.56 12.95
CA MET A 1 16.53 21.12 12.02
C MET A 1 16.68 22.63 12.19
N ARG A 2 15.64 23.46 11.97
CA ARG A 2 15.69 24.93 12.17
C ARG A 2 16.36 25.38 13.47
N LEU A 3 15.98 24.77 14.60
CA LEU A 3 16.57 25.07 15.91
C LEU A 3 18.08 24.80 15.98
N VAL A 4 18.54 23.71 15.36
CA VAL A 4 19.95 23.29 15.39
C VAL A 4 20.78 24.09 14.38
N SER A 5 20.22 24.39 13.20
CA SER A 5 20.89 25.19 12.17
C SER A 5 20.84 26.69 12.43
N GLN A 6 19.98 27.14 13.35
CA GLN A 6 19.62 28.55 13.56
C GLN A 6 19.06 29.25 12.31
N ASP A 7 18.64 28.46 11.33
CA ASP A 7 18.01 28.95 10.09
C ASP A 7 16.51 28.70 10.18
N ASN A 8 15.76 29.78 10.44
CA ASN A 8 14.31 29.74 10.51
C ASN A 8 13.62 29.61 9.14
N THR A 9 14.37 29.79 8.03
CA THR A 9 13.87 29.64 6.66
C THR A 9 14.03 28.22 6.11
N LEU A 10 14.88 27.40 6.76
CA LEU A 10 15.14 26.02 6.36
C LEU A 10 13.84 25.23 6.19
N SER A 11 13.68 24.60 5.03
CA SER A 11 12.53 23.77 4.70
C SER A 11 12.98 22.40 4.22
N MET A 12 12.29 21.34 4.63
CA MET A 12 12.65 19.98 4.25
C MET A 12 12.36 19.77 2.76
N PRO A 13 13.33 19.30 1.95
CA PRO A 13 13.04 18.92 0.58
C PRO A 13 12.14 17.68 0.52
N TYR A 14 11.51 17.45 -0.63
CA TYR A 14 10.77 16.22 -0.93
C TYR A 14 11.39 15.53 -2.13
N TRP A 15 11.41 14.19 -2.12
CA TRP A 15 11.90 13.42 -3.26
C TRP A 15 10.77 13.17 -4.25
N ASN A 16 10.70 13.98 -5.31
CA ASN A 16 9.66 13.87 -6.34
C ASN A 16 9.91 12.68 -7.30
N TYR A 17 9.71 11.46 -6.83
CA TYR A 17 9.97 10.24 -7.60
C TYR A 17 9.00 10.00 -8.77
N TYR A 18 7.91 10.76 -8.90
CA TYR A 18 7.07 10.77 -10.12
C TYR A 18 7.68 11.60 -11.27
N LYS A 19 8.74 12.36 -10.99
CA LYS A 19 9.56 13.05 -12.00
C LYS A 19 10.98 12.49 -12.06
N PHE A 20 11.57 12.20 -10.89
CA PHE A 20 12.94 11.74 -10.72
C PHE A 20 12.98 10.48 -9.85
N PRO A 21 12.71 9.29 -10.42
CA PRO A 21 12.61 8.04 -9.65
C PRO A 21 13.96 7.54 -9.11
N LYS A 22 15.08 8.13 -9.54
CA LYS A 22 16.40 7.90 -8.96
C LYS A 22 16.62 8.84 -7.78
N MET A 23 17.16 8.31 -6.70
CA MET A 23 17.52 9.05 -5.48
C MET A 23 18.48 10.20 -5.79
N PRO A 24 18.37 11.35 -5.10
CA PRO A 24 19.34 12.45 -5.23
C PRO A 24 20.77 12.00 -4.87
N VAL A 25 21.76 12.53 -5.58
CA VAL A 25 23.14 12.03 -5.55
C VAL A 25 23.79 12.21 -4.17
N GLU A 26 23.38 13.24 -3.43
CA GLU A 26 23.84 13.59 -2.09
C GLU A 26 23.62 12.46 -1.08
N PHE A 27 22.60 11.64 -1.30
CA PHE A 27 22.30 10.48 -0.47
C PHE A 27 23.09 9.24 -0.90
N THR A 28 23.65 9.21 -2.11
CA THR A 28 24.33 8.04 -2.68
C THR A 28 25.86 8.11 -2.58
N ASP A 29 26.42 9.26 -2.22
CA ASP A 29 27.86 9.47 -2.11
C ASP A 29 28.45 8.83 -0.83
N PRO A 30 29.28 7.78 -0.92
CA PRO A 30 29.86 7.08 0.22
C PRO A 30 31.07 7.79 0.84
N THR A 31 31.41 9.01 0.41
CA THR A 31 32.55 9.78 0.93
C THR A 31 32.51 9.85 2.47
N PRO A 32 33.62 9.53 3.17
CA PRO A 32 33.67 9.59 4.62
C PRO A 32 33.21 10.94 5.17
N GLY A 33 32.28 10.91 6.12
CA GLY A 33 31.74 12.12 6.75
C GLY A 33 30.46 12.66 6.09
N ASN A 34 29.97 12.08 4.98
CA ASN A 34 28.66 12.45 4.45
C ASN A 34 27.53 12.00 5.41
N PRO A 35 26.79 12.93 6.05
CA PRO A 35 25.75 12.57 7.01
C PRO A 35 24.46 12.05 6.36
N LEU A 36 24.31 12.17 5.03
CA LEU A 36 23.13 11.76 4.27
C LEU A 36 23.25 10.33 3.71
N TYR A 37 24.46 9.79 3.68
CA TYR A 37 24.73 8.47 3.13
C TYR A 37 24.43 7.35 4.11
N MET A 38 23.75 6.32 3.61
CA MET A 38 23.60 5.03 4.27
C MET A 38 23.73 3.89 3.25
N PRO A 39 24.21 2.71 3.66
CA PRO A 39 24.23 1.53 2.79
C PRO A 39 22.79 1.06 2.49
N ARG A 40 22.49 0.87 1.21
CA ARG A 40 21.15 0.54 0.69
C ARG A 40 21.24 -0.58 -0.35
N THR A 41 20.10 -1.20 -0.65
CA THR A 41 19.99 -2.21 -1.72
C THR A 41 19.65 -1.59 -3.08
N GLY A 42 19.02 -0.42 -3.10
CA GLY A 42 18.65 0.26 -4.32
C GLY A 42 18.60 1.78 -4.15
N THR A 43 18.70 2.47 -5.28
CA THR A 43 18.62 3.93 -5.39
C THR A 43 17.53 4.38 -6.36
N ASN A 44 16.92 3.46 -7.10
CA ASN A 44 15.85 3.73 -8.05
C ASN A 44 14.54 3.06 -7.62
N VAL A 45 13.46 3.85 -7.55
CA VAL A 45 12.14 3.41 -7.11
C VAL A 45 11.09 3.44 -8.22
N TYR A 46 11.49 3.52 -9.49
CA TYR A 46 10.55 3.50 -10.61
C TYR A 46 9.55 2.32 -10.53
N ASN A 47 10.05 1.14 -10.18
CA ASN A 47 9.25 -0.09 -10.09
C ASN A 47 8.25 -0.10 -8.92
N ALA A 48 8.33 0.86 -8.00
CA ALA A 48 7.38 1.06 -6.91
C ALA A 48 6.16 1.92 -7.31
N LEU A 49 6.25 2.63 -8.44
CA LEU A 49 5.28 3.67 -8.79
C LEU A 49 4.00 3.11 -9.40
N THR A 50 2.88 3.77 -9.13
CA THR A 50 1.57 3.41 -9.67
C THR A 50 0.65 4.63 -9.75
N MET A 51 -0.25 4.66 -10.73
CA MET A 51 -1.27 5.71 -10.83
C MET A 51 -2.52 5.42 -9.99
N SER A 52 -2.59 4.26 -9.32
CA SER A 52 -3.78 3.79 -8.60
C SER A 52 -4.33 4.79 -7.56
N PRO A 53 -3.51 5.44 -6.69
CA PRO A 53 -4.01 6.42 -5.74
C PRO A 53 -4.60 7.68 -6.38
N PHE A 54 -4.25 7.98 -7.64
CA PHE A 54 -4.67 9.19 -8.35
C PHE A 54 -5.77 8.93 -9.39
N ALA A 55 -6.31 7.72 -9.44
CA ALA A 55 -7.42 7.38 -10.33
C ALA A 55 -8.67 8.21 -9.99
N SER A 56 -9.50 8.52 -10.99
CA SER A 56 -10.68 9.37 -10.84
C SER A 56 -11.71 8.84 -9.82
N GLY A 57 -11.76 7.52 -9.61
CA GLY A 57 -12.63 6.89 -8.62
C GLY A 57 -12.16 7.03 -7.17
N VAL A 58 -10.92 7.46 -6.92
CA VAL A 58 -10.36 7.64 -5.57
C VAL A 58 -10.86 8.96 -4.98
N TRP A 59 -11.92 8.86 -4.19
CA TRP A 59 -12.62 10.00 -3.63
C TRP A 59 -12.46 10.13 -2.12
N ASN A 60 -12.65 9.04 -1.37
CA ASN A 60 -12.60 9.11 0.08
C ASN A 60 -11.14 9.19 0.56
N PHE A 61 -10.93 9.72 1.76
CA PHE A 61 -9.59 9.77 2.34
C PHE A 61 -9.28 8.54 3.19
N GLN A 62 -10.07 8.32 4.25
CA GLN A 62 -9.70 7.49 5.39
C GLN A 62 -9.81 5.98 5.16
N HIS A 63 -8.97 5.23 5.85
CA HIS A 63 -9.09 3.77 6.00
C HIS A 63 -10.52 3.33 6.34
N GLY A 64 -10.89 2.13 5.86
CA GLY A 64 -12.23 1.58 6.06
C GLY A 64 -13.32 2.22 5.22
N THR A 65 -13.00 3.08 4.23
CA THR A 65 -13.99 3.57 3.26
C THR A 65 -13.68 3.05 1.86
N MET A 66 -14.71 2.92 1.01
CA MET A 66 -14.52 2.50 -0.38
C MET A 66 -13.69 3.53 -1.15
N ASN A 67 -12.80 3.07 -2.04
CA ASN A 67 -11.96 3.94 -2.87
C ASN A 67 -11.21 5.03 -2.07
N ALA A 68 -10.68 4.65 -0.91
CA ALA A 68 -9.94 5.54 -0.02
C ALA A 68 -8.51 5.80 -0.51
N PHE A 69 -8.05 7.04 -0.38
CA PHE A 69 -6.70 7.48 -0.77
C PHE A 69 -5.63 6.96 0.19
N GLU A 70 -5.85 7.08 1.50
CA GLU A 70 -4.89 6.69 2.55
C GLU A 70 -4.37 5.24 2.39
N PRO A 71 -5.22 4.20 2.34
CA PRO A 71 -4.73 2.83 2.14
C PRO A 71 -4.05 2.62 0.78
N LYS A 72 -4.49 3.35 -0.27
CA LYS A 72 -3.91 3.21 -1.61
C LYS A 72 -2.51 3.77 -1.66
N ILE A 73 -2.29 4.99 -1.15
CA ILE A 73 -0.98 5.63 -1.17
C ILE A 73 0.01 4.91 -0.23
N GLU A 74 -0.48 4.41 0.90
CA GLU A 74 0.30 3.60 1.86
C GLU A 74 0.74 2.27 1.22
N SER A 75 -0.19 1.53 0.61
CA SER A 75 0.15 0.25 -0.04
C SER A 75 1.04 0.45 -1.26
N ALA A 76 0.81 1.48 -2.08
CA ALA A 76 1.68 1.80 -3.21
C ALA A 76 1.52 3.28 -3.64
N PRO A 77 2.59 4.10 -3.65
CA PRO A 77 3.99 3.66 -3.73
C PRO A 77 4.74 3.61 -2.38
N HIS A 78 4.15 4.03 -1.25
CA HIS A 78 4.89 4.16 0.02
C HIS A 78 5.62 2.88 0.46
N ASN A 79 4.90 1.78 0.71
CA ASN A 79 5.53 0.53 1.13
C ASN A 79 6.56 -0.01 0.09
N PRO A 80 6.24 -0.04 -1.22
CA PRO A 80 7.20 -0.37 -2.27
C PRO A 80 8.48 0.48 -2.28
N VAL A 81 8.42 1.79 -2.03
CA VAL A 81 9.62 2.63 -1.96
C VAL A 81 10.53 2.18 -0.81
N HIS A 82 9.97 1.98 0.39
CA HIS A 82 10.69 1.41 1.53
C HIS A 82 11.39 0.09 1.17
N ASN A 83 10.64 -0.80 0.53
CA ASN A 83 11.13 -2.10 0.09
C ASN A 83 12.24 -2.01 -0.95
N LEU A 84 12.12 -1.18 -1.98
CA LEU A 84 13.11 -1.10 -3.06
C LEU A 84 14.41 -0.39 -2.64
N ILE A 85 14.33 0.56 -1.70
CA ILE A 85 15.55 1.14 -1.13
C ILE A 85 16.27 0.11 -0.25
N GLY A 86 15.53 -0.60 0.60
CA GLY A 86 16.09 -1.64 1.46
C GLY A 86 17.02 -1.09 2.55
N GLY A 87 17.80 -1.97 3.17
CA GLY A 87 18.60 -1.61 4.35
C GLY A 87 17.69 -1.16 5.49
N ALA A 88 18.02 -0.03 6.13
CA ALA A 88 17.19 0.54 7.19
C ALA A 88 15.77 0.87 6.69
N MET A 89 15.62 1.32 5.44
CA MET A 89 14.33 1.67 4.84
C MET A 89 13.36 0.48 4.75
N ALA A 90 13.83 -0.76 4.69
CA ALA A 90 12.98 -1.96 4.69
C ALA A 90 12.53 -2.40 6.10
N THR A 91 12.75 -1.58 7.14
CA THR A 91 12.43 -1.93 8.53
C THR A 91 11.71 -0.80 9.25
N MET A 92 11.22 -1.06 10.46
CA MET A 92 10.67 0.00 11.34
C MET A 92 11.75 0.95 11.89
N THR A 93 13.04 0.69 11.62
CA THR A 93 14.13 1.65 11.89
C THR A 93 14.43 2.57 10.70
N SER A 94 13.54 2.59 9.69
CA SER A 94 13.68 3.42 8.50
C SER A 94 13.99 4.90 8.74
N PRO A 95 13.52 5.57 9.83
CA PRO A 95 13.91 6.96 10.09
C PRO A 95 15.41 7.18 10.36
N ARG A 96 16.20 6.11 10.57
CA ARG A 96 17.66 6.21 10.67
C ARG A 96 18.30 6.60 9.34
N ASP A 97 17.65 6.27 8.22
CA ASP A 97 18.09 6.67 6.88
C ASP A 97 17.58 8.07 6.55
N PRO A 98 18.44 9.08 6.33
CA PRO A 98 18.00 10.44 6.06
C PRO A 98 17.04 10.57 4.87
N ILE A 99 17.08 9.66 3.89
CA ILE A 99 16.14 9.68 2.75
C ILE A 99 14.68 9.44 3.17
N PHE A 100 14.45 8.81 4.33
CA PHE A 100 13.14 8.60 4.92
C PHE A 100 12.33 9.90 4.95
N PHE A 101 12.95 10.99 5.40
CA PHE A 101 12.27 12.27 5.55
C PHE A 101 11.87 12.87 4.21
N LEU A 102 12.70 12.74 3.16
CA LEU A 102 12.37 13.20 1.82
C LEU A 102 11.30 12.33 1.16
N HIS A 103 11.31 11.02 1.43
CA HIS A 103 10.27 10.10 1.01
C HIS A 103 8.91 10.50 1.61
N HIS A 104 8.85 10.65 2.94
CA HIS A 104 7.61 11.03 3.63
C HIS A 104 7.17 12.46 3.33
N ALA A 105 8.09 13.40 3.13
CA ALA A 105 7.75 14.74 2.64
C ALA A 105 7.09 14.68 1.25
N ASN A 106 7.48 13.73 0.39
CA ASN A 106 6.79 13.52 -0.88
C ASN A 106 5.42 12.84 -0.71
N ILE A 107 5.26 11.92 0.23
CA ILE A 107 3.94 11.32 0.55
C ILE A 107 2.95 12.39 1.01
N ASP A 108 3.40 13.26 1.92
CA ASP A 108 2.65 14.42 2.42
C ASP A 108 2.27 15.38 1.27
N ARG A 109 3.23 15.70 0.41
CA ARG A 109 3.03 16.50 -0.81
C ARG A 109 2.07 15.89 -1.82
N LEU A 110 2.06 14.56 -1.97
CA LEU A 110 1.14 13.84 -2.86
C LEU A 110 -0.28 13.82 -2.32
N TRP A 111 -0.44 13.69 -1.01
CA TRP A 111 -1.74 13.84 -0.35
C TRP A 111 -2.32 15.25 -0.58
N HIS A 112 -1.52 16.28 -0.32
CA HIS A 112 -1.95 17.66 -0.55
C HIS A 112 -2.37 17.90 -2.00
N ALA A 113 -1.58 17.43 -2.98
CA ALA A 113 -1.93 17.57 -4.40
C ALA A 113 -3.17 16.78 -4.83
N TRP A 114 -3.43 15.63 -4.22
CA TRP A 114 -4.66 14.87 -4.45
C TRP A 114 -5.89 15.60 -3.88
N ALA A 115 -5.74 16.29 -2.74
CA ALA A 115 -6.81 17.00 -2.06
C ALA A 115 -7.25 18.30 -2.76
N LEU A 116 -6.33 19.02 -3.42
CA LEU A 116 -6.58 20.36 -3.98
C LEU A 116 -7.79 20.53 -4.93
N PRO A 117 -8.13 19.57 -5.82
CA PRO A 117 -9.18 19.81 -6.82
C PRO A 117 -10.60 20.05 -6.27
N ASP A 118 -10.87 19.78 -4.99
CA ASP A 118 -12.20 19.94 -4.35
C ASP A 118 -12.24 19.55 -2.85
N GLY A 119 -11.08 19.44 -2.17
CA GLY A 119 -10.99 18.88 -0.82
C GLY A 119 -11.21 17.37 -0.75
N LYS A 120 -11.70 16.74 -1.82
CA LYS A 120 -12.05 15.31 -1.90
C LYS A 120 -13.03 14.89 -0.78
N GLY A 121 -13.17 13.59 -0.56
CA GLY A 121 -13.88 13.03 0.59
C GLY A 121 -13.06 13.06 1.88
N ILE A 122 -12.25 14.10 2.10
CA ILE A 122 -11.54 14.30 3.38
C ILE A 122 -12.57 14.80 4.40
N PRO A 123 -12.66 14.20 5.61
CA PRO A 123 -13.53 14.72 6.65
C PRO A 123 -13.19 16.19 6.95
N GLY A 124 -14.18 17.09 6.97
CA GLY A 124 -13.92 18.51 7.19
C GLY A 124 -13.50 18.84 8.63
N THR A 125 -12.69 19.89 8.80
CA THR A 125 -12.40 20.49 10.12
C THR A 125 -12.18 21.99 10.00
N SER A 126 -12.34 22.70 11.12
CA SER A 126 -12.08 24.14 11.27
C SER A 126 -10.74 24.37 11.99
N ASN A 127 -10.17 25.56 11.81
CA ASN A 127 -9.04 26.04 12.59
C ASN A 127 -9.47 27.32 13.34
N PRO A 128 -9.66 27.28 14.67
CA PRO A 128 -9.46 26.13 15.56
C PRO A 128 -10.55 25.04 15.43
N TYR A 129 -10.25 23.83 15.89
CA TYR A 129 -11.20 22.71 15.92
C TYR A 129 -12.47 23.05 16.71
N SER A 130 -13.63 22.63 16.20
CA SER A 130 -14.91 22.72 16.89
C SER A 130 -15.70 21.42 16.70
N ALA A 131 -16.17 20.81 17.80
CA ALA A 131 -16.95 19.58 17.74
C ALA A 131 -18.31 19.74 17.03
N SER A 132 -18.82 20.97 16.88
CA SER A 132 -20.08 21.23 16.16
C SER A 132 -19.91 21.34 14.64
N THR A 133 -18.69 21.62 14.16
CA THR A 133 -18.43 21.88 12.73
C THR A 133 -17.30 21.03 12.14
N SER A 134 -16.53 20.33 12.98
CA SER A 134 -15.41 19.47 12.58
C SER A 134 -15.77 18.00 12.75
N SER A 135 -15.24 17.17 11.86
CA SER A 135 -15.28 15.73 12.02
C SER A 135 -14.48 15.29 13.26
N PRO A 136 -14.99 14.35 14.07
CA PRO A 136 -14.26 13.71 15.15
C PRO A 136 -12.93 13.07 14.72
N TYR A 137 -12.77 12.76 13.42
CA TYR A 137 -11.50 12.29 12.85
C TYR A 137 -10.31 13.19 13.22
N TRP A 138 -10.53 14.51 13.26
CA TRP A 138 -9.51 15.52 13.55
C TRP A 138 -9.42 15.93 15.02
N ALA A 139 -10.18 15.27 15.91
CA ALA A 139 -10.17 15.56 17.33
C ALA A 139 -8.85 15.11 18.00
N GLY A 140 -8.51 15.74 19.11
CA GLY A 140 -7.38 15.34 19.95
C GLY A 140 -6.01 15.74 19.37
N ASN A 141 -4.98 14.99 19.77
CA ASN A 141 -3.58 15.28 19.46
C ASN A 141 -2.89 14.06 18.81
N PHE A 142 -1.90 14.33 17.97
CA PHE A 142 -0.80 13.40 17.71
C PHE A 142 0.25 13.58 18.81
N THR A 143 0.75 12.46 19.35
CA THR A 143 1.81 12.44 20.35
C THR A 143 2.96 11.62 19.79
N TYR A 144 4.06 12.29 19.44
CA TYR A 144 5.22 11.66 18.80
C TYR A 144 6.28 11.24 19.83
N ALA A 145 6.40 11.99 20.92
CA ALA A 145 7.25 11.72 22.07
C ALA A 145 6.71 12.48 23.29
N PRO A 146 7.17 12.18 24.52
CA PRO A 146 6.87 13.02 25.68
C PRO A 146 7.21 14.49 25.41
N GLY A 147 6.22 15.38 25.55
CA GLY A 147 6.38 16.81 25.27
C GLY A 147 6.37 17.21 23.79
N LEU A 148 6.27 16.26 22.85
CA LEU A 148 6.17 16.51 21.41
C LEU A 148 4.80 16.09 20.90
N THR A 149 3.84 17.01 21.00
CA THR A 149 2.45 16.81 20.58
C THR A 149 1.99 17.88 19.59
N MET A 150 0.99 17.54 18.78
CA MET A 150 0.37 18.48 17.85
C MET A 150 -1.14 18.20 17.75
N PRO A 151 -2.01 19.22 17.83
CA PRO A 151 -3.43 19.02 17.61
C PRO A 151 -3.68 18.46 16.21
N ARG A 152 -4.45 17.36 16.10
CA ARG A 152 -4.61 16.64 14.81
C ARG A 152 -5.18 17.54 13.72
N TYR A 153 -6.17 18.37 14.05
CA TYR A 153 -6.78 19.31 13.10
C TYR A 153 -5.76 20.21 12.39
N ARG A 154 -4.62 20.55 13.00
CA ARG A 154 -3.61 21.39 12.35
C ARG A 154 -2.97 20.73 11.12
N THR A 155 -3.03 19.41 11.03
CA THR A 155 -2.48 18.66 9.89
C THR A 155 -3.36 18.66 8.66
N TYR A 156 -4.63 19.12 8.75
CA TYR A 156 -5.57 19.15 7.63
C TYR A 156 -5.08 20.01 6.45
N TYR A 157 -4.39 21.13 6.73
CA TYR A 157 -3.91 22.05 5.72
C TYR A 157 -2.49 22.53 6.05
N PRO A 158 -1.48 22.33 5.17
CA PRO A 158 -0.10 22.73 5.40
C PRO A 158 0.08 24.19 5.83
N GLY A 159 -0.74 25.11 5.30
CA GLY A 159 -0.69 26.52 5.65
C GLY A 159 -1.00 26.81 7.12
N TRP A 160 -1.77 25.96 7.81
CA TRP A 160 -1.99 26.08 9.26
C TRP A 160 -0.74 25.75 10.10
N LEU A 161 0.25 25.12 9.48
CA LEU A 161 1.56 24.82 10.03
C LEU A 161 2.65 25.71 9.44
N ASN A 162 2.27 26.77 8.70
CA ASN A 162 3.19 27.74 8.10
C ASN A 162 4.20 27.11 7.12
N PHE A 163 3.75 26.14 6.32
CA PHE A 163 4.51 25.61 5.21
C PHE A 163 3.64 25.29 4.00
N GLY A 164 4.29 25.03 2.86
CA GLY A 164 3.68 24.53 1.64
C GLY A 164 4.75 23.88 0.76
N TYR A 165 4.38 23.47 -0.44
CA TYR A 165 5.32 22.86 -1.39
C TYR A 165 5.56 23.76 -2.60
N SER A 166 6.75 23.64 -3.19
CA SER A 166 7.13 24.35 -4.41
C SER A 166 6.36 23.87 -5.64
N ASP A 167 5.77 22.68 -5.59
CA ASP A 167 4.95 22.10 -6.63
C ASP A 167 3.79 21.36 -5.95
N ASN A 168 2.56 21.71 -6.33
CA ASN A 168 1.33 21.15 -5.79
C ASN A 168 0.56 20.34 -6.85
N THR A 169 1.18 20.04 -7.99
CA THR A 169 0.55 19.28 -9.05
C THR A 169 0.40 17.80 -8.67
N LYS A 170 -0.73 17.18 -9.00
CA LYS A 170 -0.88 15.73 -8.87
C LYS A 170 -0.24 15.02 -10.07
N PRO A 171 0.37 13.84 -9.90
CA PRO A 171 0.81 13.03 -11.02
C PRO A 171 -0.36 12.70 -11.96
N THR A 172 -0.12 12.75 -13.27
CA THR A 172 -1.08 12.36 -14.32
C THR A 172 -0.60 11.17 -15.14
N ALA A 173 0.68 10.83 -15.04
CA ALA A 173 1.29 9.67 -15.65
C ALA A 173 2.50 9.22 -14.81
N LEU A 174 2.95 7.99 -15.04
CA LEU A 174 4.26 7.55 -14.57
C LEU A 174 5.36 8.36 -15.29
N PRO A 175 6.52 8.59 -14.64
CA PRO A 175 7.65 9.19 -15.32
C PRO A 175 8.01 8.36 -16.57
N PRO A 176 8.53 8.96 -17.65
CA PRO A 176 9.03 8.18 -18.76
C PRO A 176 10.05 7.14 -18.28
N LEU A 177 9.95 5.91 -18.78
CA LEU A 177 11.01 4.88 -18.73
C LEU A 177 12.20 5.30 -19.61
N ALA A 178 12.67 6.54 -19.48
CA ALA A 178 13.97 6.91 -20.02
C ALA A 178 14.97 6.10 -19.20
N ARG A 179 15.61 5.11 -19.84
CA ARG A 179 16.72 4.35 -19.24
C ARG A 179 17.59 5.35 -18.49
N ALA A 180 17.86 5.04 -17.23
CA ALA A 180 18.71 5.81 -16.34
C ALA A 180 20.17 5.84 -16.86
N ASN A 181 20.40 6.45 -18.02
CA ASN A 181 21.71 6.66 -18.60
C ASN A 181 21.70 7.91 -19.51
N PRO A 182 22.19 9.06 -19.03
CA PRO A 182 22.41 10.26 -19.83
C PRO A 182 23.44 10.08 -20.96
N ASP A 183 24.25 9.01 -20.94
CA ASP A 183 25.38 8.81 -21.87
C ASP A 183 25.10 7.82 -23.02
N SER A 184 23.83 7.48 -23.30
CA SER A 184 23.50 6.55 -24.39
C SER A 184 23.11 7.29 -25.68
N PRO A 185 23.88 7.17 -26.79
CA PRO A 185 23.65 7.94 -28.03
C PRO A 185 22.47 7.43 -28.87
N ILE A 186 21.60 6.57 -28.33
CA ILE A 186 20.49 5.97 -29.07
C ILE A 186 19.16 6.39 -28.42
N LYS A 187 18.49 7.38 -29.03
CA LYS A 187 17.09 7.73 -28.75
C LYS A 187 16.18 6.67 -29.39
N LEU A 188 15.85 5.62 -28.65
CA LEU A 188 14.78 4.70 -29.05
C LEU A 188 13.49 5.12 -28.36
N VAL A 189 12.63 5.78 -29.13
CA VAL A 189 11.19 5.91 -28.84
C VAL A 189 10.59 4.55 -29.16
N GLN A 190 10.25 3.75 -28.14
CA GLN A 190 9.41 2.57 -28.35
C GLN A 190 8.06 2.76 -27.66
N ALA A 191 7.04 2.52 -28.48
CA ALA A 191 5.64 2.75 -28.24
C ALA A 191 5.10 2.01 -27.01
N GLN A 192 4.08 2.61 -26.41
CA GLN A 192 3.23 2.10 -25.33
C GLN A 192 2.42 0.86 -25.78
N ALA A 193 3.08 -0.25 -26.09
CA ALA A 193 2.39 -1.53 -26.05
C ALA A 193 2.05 -1.81 -24.58
N ALA A 194 0.78 -2.08 -24.27
CA ALA A 194 0.37 -2.43 -22.92
C ALA A 194 1.17 -3.67 -22.48
N SER A 195 1.91 -3.55 -21.38
CA SER A 195 2.66 -4.69 -20.84
C SER A 195 1.68 -5.77 -20.42
N LEU A 196 1.78 -6.94 -21.04
CA LEU A 196 1.00 -8.11 -20.65
C LEU A 196 1.56 -8.64 -19.33
N LEU A 197 0.67 -8.84 -18.36
CA LEU A 197 0.91 -9.59 -17.15
C LEU A 197 0.34 -11.00 -17.31
N THR A 198 1.19 -12.00 -17.15
CA THR A 198 0.79 -13.40 -17.13
C THR A 198 0.67 -13.84 -15.67
N ARG A 199 -0.41 -14.54 -15.30
CA ARG A 199 -0.51 -15.14 -13.96
C ARG A 199 0.66 -16.11 -13.76
N PRO A 200 1.36 -16.05 -12.61
CA PRO A 200 2.42 -17.01 -12.31
C PRO A 200 1.94 -18.47 -12.32
N GLY A 201 2.89 -19.40 -12.42
CA GLY A 201 2.59 -20.82 -12.22
C GLY A 201 2.03 -21.09 -10.83
N THR A 202 1.09 -22.02 -10.74
CA THR A 202 0.56 -22.48 -9.45
C THR A 202 1.57 -23.40 -8.79
N GLY A 203 1.94 -23.11 -7.54
CA GLY A 203 2.79 -23.99 -6.74
C GLY A 203 1.99 -25.11 -6.08
N ASP A 204 2.66 -26.23 -5.79
CA ASP A 204 2.10 -27.35 -5.05
C ASP A 204 2.28 -27.12 -3.55
N PHE A 205 1.20 -26.72 -2.88
CA PHE A 205 1.20 -26.39 -1.46
C PHE A 205 0.20 -27.25 -0.68
N PRO A 206 0.54 -27.70 0.55
CA PRO A 206 -0.41 -28.41 1.40
C PRO A 206 -1.63 -27.54 1.75
N ALA A 207 -2.81 -28.11 1.57
CA ALA A 207 -4.08 -27.47 1.90
C ALA A 207 -4.23 -27.22 3.40
N THR A 208 -4.83 -26.09 3.77
CA THR A 208 -5.31 -25.82 5.13
C THR A 208 -6.83 -25.79 5.16
N ALA A 209 -7.41 -26.47 6.15
CA ALA A 209 -8.86 -26.62 6.26
C ALA A 209 -9.56 -25.33 6.71
N ALA A 210 -10.84 -25.22 6.33
CA ALA A 210 -11.74 -24.21 6.87
C ALA A 210 -11.86 -24.35 8.39
N ARG A 211 -11.87 -23.22 9.11
CA ARG A 211 -11.90 -23.19 10.57
C ARG A 211 -12.46 -21.87 11.09
N ALA A 212 -13.03 -21.90 12.30
CA ALA A 212 -13.31 -20.67 13.04
C ALA A 212 -11.99 -19.99 13.42
N VAL A 213 -11.92 -18.67 13.26
CA VAL A 213 -10.74 -17.84 13.62
C VAL A 213 -11.06 -17.04 14.87
N SER A 214 -12.26 -16.45 14.91
CA SER A 214 -12.82 -15.77 16.08
C SER A 214 -14.36 -15.88 16.03
N ALA A 215 -15.06 -15.27 16.99
CA ALA A 215 -16.52 -15.21 16.97
C ALA A 215 -17.09 -14.54 15.71
N ASN A 216 -16.33 -13.61 15.12
CA ASN A 216 -16.75 -12.79 13.99
C ASN A 216 -16.04 -13.15 12.68
N GLN A 217 -15.14 -14.13 12.67
CA GLN A 217 -14.24 -14.38 11.55
C GLN A 217 -14.03 -15.89 11.33
N ARG A 218 -14.11 -16.31 10.06
CA ARG A 218 -13.96 -17.70 9.66
C ARG A 218 -13.03 -17.82 8.47
N SER A 219 -12.07 -18.73 8.54
CA SER A 219 -11.31 -19.16 7.36
C SER A 219 -12.12 -20.16 6.56
N LEU A 220 -12.20 -19.93 5.25
CA LEU A 220 -12.85 -20.80 4.28
C LEU A 220 -11.90 -21.89 3.75
N GLY A 221 -10.63 -21.83 4.12
CA GLY A 221 -9.56 -22.70 3.64
C GLY A 221 -8.40 -21.90 3.06
N GLY A 222 -7.31 -22.59 2.77
CA GLY A 222 -6.09 -21.98 2.25
C GLY A 222 -5.02 -23.01 1.91
N VAL A 223 -3.77 -22.53 1.86
CA VAL A 223 -2.58 -23.36 1.71
C VAL A 223 -1.50 -22.93 2.70
N SER A 224 -0.56 -23.82 3.00
CA SER A 224 0.51 -23.56 3.96
C SER A 224 1.90 -23.70 3.34
N GLY A 225 2.89 -23.09 3.99
CA GLY A 225 4.30 -23.28 3.65
C GLY A 225 4.73 -22.69 2.32
N VAL A 226 4.07 -21.63 1.85
CA VAL A 226 4.46 -20.92 0.62
C VAL A 226 5.80 -20.24 0.84
N VAL A 227 6.79 -20.54 -0.01
CA VAL A 227 8.11 -19.89 0.01
C VAL A 227 8.23 -19.01 -1.22
N LEU A 228 8.57 -17.75 -1.01
CA LEU A 228 8.74 -16.76 -2.05
C LEU A 228 10.21 -16.56 -2.37
N ALA A 229 10.49 -16.50 -3.67
CA ALA A 229 11.81 -16.31 -4.27
C ALA A 229 11.69 -15.38 -5.50
N GLU A 230 12.72 -15.26 -6.32
CA GLU A 230 12.69 -14.41 -7.52
C GLU A 230 11.59 -14.80 -8.50
N THR A 231 11.20 -16.07 -8.50
CA THR A 231 10.05 -16.56 -9.27
C THR A 231 8.75 -16.18 -8.56
N SER A 232 7.91 -15.43 -9.28
CA SER A 232 6.51 -15.23 -8.90
C SER A 232 5.78 -16.57 -8.80
N VAL A 233 4.78 -16.65 -7.91
CA VAL A 233 4.02 -17.89 -7.69
C VAL A 233 2.55 -17.60 -7.42
N SER A 234 1.68 -18.51 -7.84
CA SER A 234 0.26 -18.51 -7.48
C SER A 234 -0.04 -19.64 -6.49
N ALA A 235 -0.82 -19.32 -5.47
CA ALA A 235 -1.39 -20.26 -4.52
C ALA A 235 -2.87 -20.46 -4.85
N ARG A 236 -3.22 -21.65 -5.34
CA ARG A 236 -4.63 -22.04 -5.52
C ARG A 236 -5.19 -22.48 -4.18
N LEU A 237 -6.26 -21.85 -3.71
CA LEU A 237 -6.86 -22.15 -2.41
C LEU A 237 -7.94 -23.24 -2.59
N PRO A 238 -7.72 -24.46 -2.07
CA PRO A 238 -8.70 -25.54 -2.21
C PRO A 238 -9.87 -25.33 -1.24
N LEU A 239 -10.97 -24.76 -1.73
CA LEU A 239 -12.17 -24.53 -0.95
C LEU A 239 -13.16 -25.69 -1.10
N ALA A 240 -13.75 -26.14 0.01
CA ALA A 240 -14.91 -27.04 -0.05
C ALA A 240 -16.11 -26.32 -0.67
N ALA A 241 -17.01 -27.06 -1.32
CA ALA A 241 -18.20 -26.48 -1.99
C ALA A 241 -19.03 -25.57 -1.06
N SER A 242 -19.20 -25.95 0.21
CA SER A 242 -19.90 -25.14 1.21
C SER A 242 -19.16 -23.83 1.53
N SER A 243 -17.83 -23.84 1.51
CA SER A 243 -17.02 -22.65 1.75
C SER A 243 -17.02 -21.72 0.54
N LEU A 244 -17.05 -22.28 -0.68
CA LEU A 244 -17.23 -21.50 -1.90
C LEU A 244 -18.62 -20.84 -1.96
N GLN A 245 -19.68 -21.55 -1.58
CA GLN A 245 -21.02 -20.97 -1.48
C GLN A 245 -21.04 -19.82 -0.46
N MET A 246 -20.46 -20.03 0.72
CA MET A 246 -20.35 -18.99 1.75
C MET A 246 -19.59 -17.75 1.27
N LEU A 247 -18.52 -17.92 0.48
CA LEU A 247 -17.80 -16.82 -0.14
C LEU A 247 -18.72 -16.03 -1.09
N GLN A 248 -19.43 -16.71 -1.99
CA GLN A 248 -20.32 -16.08 -2.97
C GLN A 248 -21.50 -15.37 -2.31
N ASP A 249 -22.08 -15.95 -1.27
CA ASP A 249 -23.14 -15.35 -0.47
C ASP A 249 -22.63 -14.07 0.21
N THR A 250 -21.43 -14.12 0.81
CA THR A 250 -20.81 -12.95 1.47
C THR A 250 -20.55 -11.82 0.48
N ILE A 251 -20.06 -12.13 -0.73
CA ILE A 251 -19.83 -11.14 -1.78
C ILE A 251 -21.16 -10.52 -2.24
N THR A 252 -22.21 -11.34 -2.37
CA THR A 252 -23.54 -10.88 -2.76
C THR A 252 -24.12 -9.91 -1.73
N VAL A 253 -23.99 -10.24 -0.43
CA VAL A 253 -24.38 -9.37 0.69
C VAL A 253 -23.59 -8.07 0.66
N ALA A 254 -22.28 -8.12 0.46
CA ALA A 254 -21.44 -6.92 0.40
C ALA A 254 -21.79 -6.00 -0.78
N ALA A 255 -22.04 -6.57 -1.95
CA ALA A 255 -22.37 -5.81 -3.16
C ALA A 255 -23.77 -5.18 -3.11
N ARG A 256 -24.72 -5.84 -2.44
CA ARG A 256 -26.11 -5.42 -2.31
C ARG A 256 -26.63 -5.70 -0.89
N PRO A 257 -26.22 -4.89 0.10
CA PRO A 257 -26.60 -5.12 1.48
C PRO A 257 -28.12 -4.99 1.64
N PRO A 258 -28.80 -5.99 2.27
CA PRO A 258 -30.22 -5.88 2.56
C PRO A 258 -30.48 -4.77 3.60
N PRO A 259 -31.73 -4.26 3.71
CA PRO A 259 -32.08 -3.20 4.68
C PRO A 259 -31.75 -3.56 6.13
N GLN A 260 -31.80 -4.84 6.47
CA GLN A 260 -31.34 -5.38 7.74
C GLN A 260 -30.48 -6.62 7.46
N ILE A 261 -29.28 -6.65 8.03
CA ILE A 261 -28.39 -7.79 7.96
C ILE A 261 -28.53 -8.56 9.30
N PRO A 262 -29.00 -9.82 9.26
CA PRO A 262 -29.07 -10.64 10.46
C PRO A 262 -27.74 -10.72 11.20
N SER A 263 -27.80 -10.72 12.53
CA SER A 263 -26.61 -10.90 13.37
C SER A 263 -25.93 -12.23 13.04
N GLY A 264 -24.60 -12.20 12.88
CA GLY A 264 -23.81 -13.38 12.51
C GLY A 264 -23.65 -13.61 11.02
N ASN A 265 -24.34 -12.87 10.15
CA ASN A 265 -24.08 -12.94 8.70
C ASN A 265 -22.71 -12.33 8.38
N PHE A 266 -21.97 -13.01 7.51
CA PHE A 266 -20.72 -12.49 6.98
C PHE A 266 -21.01 -11.38 5.96
N GLN A 267 -20.20 -10.32 6.03
CA GLN A 267 -20.36 -9.08 5.26
C GLN A 267 -19.10 -8.69 4.49
N SER A 268 -17.94 -9.22 4.86
CA SER A 268 -16.66 -8.88 4.22
C SER A 268 -15.79 -10.10 4.00
N VAL A 269 -14.88 -9.98 3.03
CA VAL A 269 -13.91 -10.99 2.63
C VAL A 269 -12.50 -10.42 2.77
N VAL A 270 -11.60 -11.21 3.36
CA VAL A 270 -10.20 -10.84 3.61
C VAL A 270 -9.29 -11.96 3.11
N VAL A 271 -8.21 -11.60 2.42
CA VAL A 271 -7.09 -12.52 2.18
C VAL A 271 -6.07 -12.30 3.28
N VAL A 272 -5.66 -13.39 3.93
CA VAL A 272 -4.70 -13.35 5.03
C VAL A 272 -3.41 -14.06 4.64
N LEU A 273 -2.30 -13.34 4.80
CA LEU A 273 -0.97 -13.91 4.86
C LEU A 273 -0.59 -14.00 6.34
N ASP A 274 -0.22 -15.18 6.82
CA ASP A 274 0.01 -15.42 8.24
C ASP A 274 1.33 -16.14 8.49
N LYS A 275 1.89 -15.92 9.68
CA LYS A 275 3.20 -16.42 10.10
C LYS A 275 4.28 -16.08 9.07
N LEU A 276 4.33 -14.81 8.66
CA LEU A 276 5.32 -14.32 7.71
C LEU A 276 6.71 -14.34 8.37
N LEU A 277 7.69 -14.90 7.67
CA LEU A 277 9.07 -15.01 8.13
C LEU A 277 10.04 -14.60 7.01
N LEU A 278 10.74 -13.48 7.21
CA LEU A 278 11.83 -13.07 6.33
C LEU A 278 12.99 -14.05 6.44
N LEU A 279 13.56 -14.43 5.29
CA LEU A 279 14.63 -15.42 5.18
C LEU A 279 15.91 -14.77 4.67
N GLY A 280 17.04 -15.06 5.32
CA GLY A 280 18.38 -14.70 4.85
C GLY A 280 18.49 -13.26 4.32
N ALA A 281 18.88 -13.12 3.05
CA ALA A 281 19.03 -11.82 2.40
C ALA A 281 17.71 -11.08 2.16
N GLY A 282 16.57 -11.75 2.27
CA GLY A 282 15.23 -11.15 2.13
C GLY A 282 14.97 -10.03 3.14
N ALA A 283 15.53 -10.13 4.34
CA ALA A 283 15.39 -9.10 5.37
C ALA A 283 16.02 -7.74 4.99
N LYS A 284 16.90 -7.71 3.97
CA LYS A 284 17.54 -6.47 3.51
C LYS A 284 16.66 -5.64 2.58
N GLY A 285 15.53 -6.17 2.09
CA GLY A 285 14.73 -5.52 1.06
C GLY A 285 15.39 -5.60 -0.33
N GLY A 286 15.11 -4.64 -1.19
CA GLY A 286 15.45 -4.62 -2.62
C GLY A 286 14.38 -5.28 -3.50
N TYR A 287 13.25 -5.66 -2.93
CA TYR A 287 12.15 -6.34 -3.62
C TYR A 287 10.84 -6.20 -2.85
N PHE A 288 9.73 -6.49 -3.52
CA PHE A 288 8.44 -6.78 -2.91
C PHE A 288 7.64 -7.70 -3.83
N TYR A 289 6.46 -8.12 -3.40
CA TYR A 289 5.49 -8.83 -4.22
C TYR A 289 4.19 -8.03 -4.28
N ASN A 290 3.64 -7.91 -5.47
CA ASN A 290 2.24 -7.54 -5.62
C ASN A 290 1.37 -8.75 -5.29
N VAL A 291 0.35 -8.54 -4.46
CA VAL A 291 -0.64 -9.54 -4.08
C VAL A 291 -1.88 -9.32 -4.94
N TYR A 292 -2.24 -10.34 -5.72
CA TYR A 292 -3.46 -10.35 -6.51
C TYR A 292 -4.37 -11.50 -6.08
N ILE A 293 -5.68 -11.33 -6.19
CA ILE A 293 -6.66 -12.41 -6.10
C ILE A 293 -7.32 -12.66 -7.45
N ASN A 294 -7.42 -13.92 -7.85
CA ASN A 294 -8.06 -14.37 -9.08
C ASN A 294 -7.53 -13.71 -10.36
N LEU A 295 -6.22 -13.42 -10.39
CA LEU A 295 -5.55 -12.86 -11.56
C LEU A 295 -5.80 -13.78 -12.79
N PRO A 296 -6.26 -13.24 -13.94
CA PRO A 296 -6.46 -14.03 -15.15
C PRO A 296 -5.14 -14.55 -15.70
N PHE A 297 -5.21 -15.64 -16.48
CA PHE A 297 -4.00 -16.26 -17.06
C PHE A 297 -3.15 -15.26 -17.85
N ILE A 298 -3.77 -14.44 -18.69
CA ILE A 298 -3.14 -13.31 -19.39
C ILE A 298 -4.06 -12.10 -19.25
N THR A 299 -3.50 -10.96 -18.89
CA THR A 299 -4.19 -9.67 -18.83
C THR A 299 -3.19 -8.56 -19.09
N ASP A 300 -3.63 -7.38 -19.50
CA ASP A 300 -2.73 -6.22 -19.50
C ASP A 300 -2.55 -5.66 -18.07
N ALA A 301 -1.44 -4.96 -17.84
CA ALA A 301 -1.09 -4.43 -16.52
C ALA A 301 -2.10 -3.43 -15.95
N GLU A 302 -2.88 -2.72 -16.78
CA GLU A 302 -3.94 -1.82 -16.31
C GLU A 302 -5.15 -2.63 -15.83
N ARG A 303 -5.60 -3.61 -16.61
CA ARG A 303 -6.68 -4.53 -16.20
C ARG A 303 -6.31 -5.38 -14.99
N ALA A 304 -5.03 -5.74 -14.83
CA ALA A 304 -4.53 -6.46 -13.65
C ALA A 304 -4.84 -5.74 -12.33
N ARG A 305 -4.96 -4.40 -12.34
CA ARG A 305 -5.29 -3.60 -11.14
C ARG A 305 -6.64 -3.96 -10.54
N ARG A 306 -7.58 -4.47 -11.35
CA ARG A 306 -8.88 -4.96 -10.86
C ARG A 306 -8.75 -6.12 -9.88
N TYR A 307 -7.64 -6.84 -9.91
CA TYR A 307 -7.36 -8.02 -9.10
C TYR A 307 -6.39 -7.73 -7.95
N PHE A 308 -5.87 -6.50 -7.85
CA PHE A 308 -4.81 -6.12 -6.93
C PHE A 308 -5.34 -5.88 -5.51
N LEU A 309 -4.68 -6.51 -4.53
CA LEU A 309 -5.04 -6.42 -3.12
C LEU A 309 -4.07 -5.54 -2.31
N GLY A 310 -2.80 -5.52 -2.68
CA GLY A 310 -1.76 -4.78 -1.96
C GLY A 310 -0.38 -5.35 -2.22
N THR A 311 0.58 -5.01 -1.36
CA THR A 311 1.97 -5.47 -1.47
C THR A 311 2.43 -6.23 -0.23
N VAL A 312 3.44 -7.08 -0.41
CA VAL A 312 4.19 -7.71 0.68
C VAL A 312 5.68 -7.69 0.38
N GLY A 313 6.46 -7.15 1.30
CA GLY A 313 7.91 -7.13 1.28
C GLY A 313 8.48 -7.11 2.70
N ALA A 314 9.77 -6.81 2.80
CA ALA A 314 10.45 -6.74 4.10
C ALA A 314 9.86 -5.67 5.02
N PHE A 315 9.43 -4.52 4.46
CA PHE A 315 8.87 -3.41 5.21
C PHE A 315 7.53 -3.77 5.88
N GLU A 316 6.59 -4.33 5.11
CA GLU A 316 5.28 -4.74 5.64
C GLU A 316 5.44 -5.84 6.69
N VAL A 317 6.35 -6.79 6.46
CA VAL A 317 6.63 -7.85 7.44
C VAL A 317 7.25 -7.27 8.71
N ALA A 318 8.20 -6.33 8.59
CA ALA A 318 8.80 -5.68 9.75
C ALA A 318 7.76 -4.88 10.57
N GLY A 319 6.83 -4.19 9.91
CA GLY A 319 5.72 -3.50 10.57
C GLY A 319 4.79 -4.47 11.30
N ALA A 320 4.38 -5.55 10.63
CA ALA A 320 3.52 -6.56 11.24
C ALA A 320 4.20 -7.30 12.40
N ALA A 321 5.50 -7.57 12.30
CA ALA A 321 6.28 -8.27 13.33
C ALA A 321 6.47 -7.44 14.61
N HIS A 322 6.34 -6.11 14.54
CA HIS A 322 6.48 -5.24 15.72
C HIS A 322 5.42 -5.52 16.79
N HIS A 323 4.30 -6.17 16.42
CA HIS A 323 3.19 -6.50 17.31
C HIS A 323 3.05 -8.01 17.60
N GLY A 324 4.06 -8.82 17.24
CA GLY A 324 4.07 -10.26 17.47
C GLY A 324 4.45 -11.04 16.22
N LEU A 325 3.84 -12.22 16.02
CA LEU A 325 4.02 -12.96 14.77
C LEU A 325 3.41 -12.18 13.61
N ALA A 326 4.21 -11.92 12.58
CA ALA A 326 3.78 -11.13 11.43
C ALA A 326 2.59 -11.78 10.71
N LYS A 327 1.52 -11.00 10.58
CA LYS A 327 0.28 -11.31 9.85
C LYS A 327 -0.10 -10.07 9.05
N LEU A 328 -0.49 -10.26 7.80
CA LEU A 328 -1.00 -9.22 6.92
C LEU A 328 -2.40 -9.59 6.43
N GLU A 329 -3.30 -8.62 6.46
CA GLU A 329 -4.68 -8.77 6.03
C GLU A 329 -4.96 -7.82 4.86
N TYR A 330 -5.52 -8.36 3.79
CA TYR A 330 -5.87 -7.60 2.60
C TYR A 330 -7.38 -7.66 2.39
N GLN A 331 -8.02 -6.50 2.41
CA GLN A 331 -9.46 -6.39 2.13
C GLN A 331 -9.73 -6.80 0.68
N ALA A 332 -10.45 -7.90 0.50
CA ALA A 332 -10.71 -8.48 -0.82
C ALA A 332 -12.14 -8.23 -1.31
N THR A 333 -13.03 -7.77 -0.44
CA THR A 333 -14.46 -7.58 -0.74
C THR A 333 -14.69 -6.73 -1.99
N ASP A 334 -14.04 -5.57 -2.11
CA ASP A 334 -14.23 -4.66 -3.25
C ASP A 334 -13.79 -5.34 -4.56
N VAL A 335 -12.59 -5.91 -4.58
CA VAL A 335 -12.05 -6.64 -5.75
C VAL A 335 -12.97 -7.79 -6.16
N LEU A 336 -13.36 -8.64 -5.22
CA LEU A 336 -14.17 -9.83 -5.50
C LEU A 336 -15.60 -9.48 -5.94
N SER A 337 -16.17 -8.36 -5.44
CA SER A 337 -17.51 -7.90 -5.83
C SER A 337 -17.60 -7.46 -7.30
N GLN A 338 -16.45 -7.21 -7.94
CA GLN A 338 -16.36 -6.81 -9.34
C GLN A 338 -16.12 -7.99 -10.29
N LEU A 339 -16.00 -9.21 -9.77
CA LEU A 339 -15.74 -10.42 -10.55
C LEU A 339 -17.04 -11.16 -10.88
N SER A 340 -17.06 -11.85 -12.01
CA SER A 340 -18.16 -12.73 -12.38
C SER A 340 -18.22 -13.99 -11.51
N ALA A 341 -19.40 -14.63 -11.43
CA ALA A 341 -19.54 -15.91 -10.73
C ALA A 341 -18.59 -17.00 -11.26
N PHE A 342 -18.25 -16.95 -12.56
CA PHE A 342 -17.26 -17.84 -13.17
C PHE A 342 -15.84 -17.58 -12.64
N GLU A 343 -15.43 -16.31 -12.56
CA GLU A 343 -14.13 -15.92 -12.00
C GLU A 343 -13.99 -16.26 -10.52
N LEU A 344 -15.09 -16.45 -9.79
CA LEU A 344 -15.09 -16.82 -8.38
C LEU A 344 -15.00 -18.33 -8.13
N GLN A 345 -15.08 -19.18 -9.15
CA GLN A 345 -15.06 -20.65 -8.97
C GLN A 345 -13.71 -21.20 -8.52
N ASP A 346 -12.61 -20.51 -8.85
CA ASP A 346 -11.26 -20.95 -8.53
C ASP A 346 -10.47 -19.83 -7.85
N VAL A 347 -10.40 -19.88 -6.52
CA VAL A 347 -9.76 -18.84 -5.73
C VAL A 347 -8.24 -19.01 -5.78
N THR A 348 -7.54 -18.03 -6.34
CA THR A 348 -6.08 -18.03 -6.47
C THR A 348 -5.50 -16.75 -5.90
N VAL A 349 -4.46 -16.86 -5.08
CA VAL A 349 -3.67 -15.72 -4.60
C VAL A 349 -2.35 -15.72 -5.35
N SER A 350 -2.10 -14.69 -6.16
CA SER A 350 -0.87 -14.57 -6.96
C SER A 350 0.08 -13.56 -6.34
N LEU A 351 1.31 -14.00 -6.10
CA LEU A 351 2.39 -13.23 -5.49
C LEU A 351 3.41 -12.94 -6.58
N VAL A 352 3.32 -11.75 -7.16
CA VAL A 352 4.10 -11.34 -8.32
C VAL A 352 5.30 -10.52 -7.88
N ARG A 353 6.50 -11.09 -8.05
CA ARG A 353 7.77 -10.48 -7.67
C ARG A 353 8.01 -9.19 -8.46
N ILE A 354 8.36 -8.13 -7.74
CA ILE A 354 8.97 -6.91 -8.27
C ILE A 354 10.35 -6.74 -7.62
N SER A 355 11.35 -6.48 -8.45
CA SER A 355 12.75 -6.40 -8.00
C SER A 355 13.34 -5.02 -8.30
N GLY A 356 14.17 -4.54 -7.38
CA GLY A 356 15.02 -3.37 -7.55
C GLY A 356 16.41 -3.73 -8.09
N GLU A 357 17.34 -2.77 -8.00
CA GLU A 357 18.69 -2.84 -8.58
C GLU A 357 19.52 -4.01 -8.01
N ASN A 358 19.70 -4.09 -6.67
CA ASN A 358 20.45 -5.17 -6.02
C ASN A 358 19.53 -6.06 -5.17
N HIS A 359 18.55 -6.67 -5.83
CA HIS A 359 17.58 -7.56 -5.18
C HIS A 359 18.21 -8.90 -4.73
N PRO A 360 17.76 -9.47 -3.60
CA PRO A 360 18.23 -10.76 -3.13
C PRO A 360 17.76 -11.91 -4.04
N ARG A 361 18.62 -12.93 -4.10
CA ARG A 361 18.39 -14.19 -4.80
C ARG A 361 18.02 -15.33 -3.84
N GLY A 362 17.35 -16.35 -4.36
CA GLY A 362 16.82 -17.49 -3.62
C GLY A 362 15.58 -17.14 -2.78
N ALA A 363 15.30 -18.00 -1.80
CA ALA A 363 14.19 -17.84 -0.89
C ALA A 363 14.37 -16.60 0.02
N VAL A 364 13.36 -15.74 0.05
CA VAL A 364 13.40 -14.44 0.75
C VAL A 364 12.30 -14.27 1.81
N LEU A 365 11.18 -14.98 1.67
CA LEU A 365 10.04 -14.87 2.57
C LEU A 365 9.29 -16.21 2.61
N LYS A 366 8.99 -16.69 3.81
CA LYS A 366 8.10 -17.84 4.03
C LYS A 366 6.78 -17.35 4.60
N LEU A 367 5.69 -17.87 4.06
CA LEU A 367 4.32 -17.68 4.54
C LEU A 367 3.87 -19.01 5.16
N GLY A 368 3.53 -18.99 6.45
CA GLY A 368 3.07 -20.20 7.12
C GLY A 368 1.68 -20.62 6.67
N ASP A 369 0.81 -19.66 6.35
CA ASP A 369 -0.56 -19.89 5.88
C ASP A 369 -0.98 -18.73 4.95
N VAL A 370 -1.59 -19.07 3.81
CA VAL A 370 -2.21 -18.16 2.84
C VAL A 370 -3.65 -18.60 2.70
N ARG A 371 -4.59 -17.76 3.13
CA ARG A 371 -5.99 -18.18 3.23
C ARG A 371 -6.95 -17.06 2.90
N ILE A 372 -8.19 -17.46 2.62
CA ILE A 372 -9.31 -16.53 2.49
C ILE A 372 -10.23 -16.69 3.70
N GLU A 373 -10.67 -15.56 4.23
CA GLU A 373 -11.53 -15.48 5.39
C GLU A 373 -12.76 -14.61 5.09
N VAL A 374 -13.84 -14.88 5.81
CA VAL A 374 -15.05 -14.06 5.84
C VAL A 374 -15.26 -13.51 7.25
N SER A 375 -15.79 -12.29 7.33
CA SER A 375 -16.01 -11.58 8.59
C SER A 375 -17.41 -10.97 8.67
N THR A 376 -18.00 -10.97 9.86
CA THR A 376 -19.30 -10.33 10.14
C THR A 376 -19.19 -8.81 10.23
N VAL A 377 -17.97 -8.27 10.23
CA VAL A 377 -17.72 -6.82 10.20
C VAL A 377 -17.98 -6.30 8.78
N PRO A 378 -18.70 -5.18 8.61
CA PRO A 378 -18.88 -4.56 7.30
C PRO A 378 -17.53 -4.24 6.61
N PRO A 379 -17.47 -4.34 5.27
CA PRO A 379 -16.25 -4.12 4.49
C PRO A 379 -15.83 -2.65 4.41
N TRP A 380 -16.75 -1.73 4.70
CA TRP A 380 -16.51 -0.31 4.79
C TRP A 380 -17.45 0.34 5.80
N ASP A 381 -17.06 1.50 6.33
CA ASP A 381 -17.92 2.39 7.08
C ASP A 381 -19.05 2.89 6.16
N ALA A 382 -20.29 2.57 6.52
CA ALA A 382 -21.49 2.96 5.81
C ALA A 382 -22.07 4.31 6.28
N SER A 383 -21.36 5.01 7.20
CA SER A 383 -21.77 6.33 7.67
C SER A 383 -22.01 7.29 6.50
N PRO A 384 -23.05 8.14 6.55
CA PRO A 384 -23.33 9.09 5.49
C PRO A 384 -22.08 9.91 5.16
N ARG A 385 -21.82 10.11 3.87
CA ARG A 385 -20.70 10.95 3.42
C ARG A 385 -20.79 12.30 4.15
N GLY A 386 -19.77 12.62 4.94
CA GLY A 386 -19.64 13.94 5.54
C GLY A 386 -19.63 15.00 4.42
N ARG A 387 -20.15 16.20 4.71
CA ARG A 387 -20.00 17.32 3.78
C ARG A 387 -18.50 17.47 3.46
N PRO A 388 -18.10 17.60 2.17
CA PRO A 388 -16.72 17.91 1.82
C PRO A 388 -16.24 19.09 2.66
N GLY A 389 -15.03 19.01 3.19
CA GLY A 389 -14.44 20.15 3.89
C GLY A 389 -14.30 21.36 2.95
N PRO A 390 -14.20 22.58 3.49
CA PRO A 390 -13.95 23.76 2.66
C PRO A 390 -12.65 23.59 1.86
N CYS A 391 -12.68 24.02 0.60
CA CYS A 391 -11.49 24.12 -0.24
C CYS A 391 -10.62 25.26 0.28
N TYR A 392 -9.41 24.94 0.75
CA TYR A 392 -8.37 25.94 1.00
C TYR A 392 -7.44 25.91 -0.21
N CYS A 393 -7.79 26.72 -1.23
CA CYS A 393 -6.98 26.93 -2.42
C CYS A 393 -5.88 27.96 -2.16
#